data_AF-A0A7S1G788-F1
#
_entry.id   AF-A0A7S1G788-F1
#
_cell.length_a   1.000
_cell.length_b   1.000
_cell.length_c   1.000
_cell.angle_alpha   90.00
_cell.angle_beta   90.00
_cell.angle_gamma   90.00
#
_symmetry.space_group_name_H-M   'P 1'
#
loop_
_entity.id
_entity.type
_entity.pdbx_description
1 polymer ?
#
loop_
_entity_poly.entity_id
_entity_poly.type
_entity_poly.pdbx_seq_one_letter_code
_entity_poly.pdbx_strand_id
1 'polypeptide(L)'
;SGWREVAGDLPMALCRPEELDVLICGLPEEPDVDDLQRGAVYAGGFHKDHPVVQWFWSVARELSAADKRRLLRFATGSDRVPLLGLRALRFCLQRAGTDGSRIPAAHTCFNTLDLPEYESRAQ
;
A
#
# COMPACT_ATOMS: atom_id res chain seq x y z
N SER A 1 -26.75 -11.11 -15.84
CA SER A 1 -25.37 -10.67 -16.16
C SER A 1 -24.48 -11.10 -15.00
N GLY A 2 -23.21 -11.43 -15.24
CA GLY A 2 -22.32 -11.99 -14.20
C GLY A 2 -22.13 -11.09 -12.97
N TRP A 3 -22.20 -9.76 -13.13
CA TRP A 3 -22.14 -8.82 -12.00
C TRP A 3 -23.22 -9.07 -10.93
N ARG A 4 -24.49 -9.19 -11.36
CA ARG A 4 -25.63 -9.37 -10.45
C ARG A 4 -25.55 -10.66 -9.64
N GLU A 5 -24.91 -11.69 -10.19
CA GLU A 5 -24.74 -12.98 -9.53
C GLU A 5 -23.73 -12.90 -8.38
N VAL A 6 -22.69 -12.07 -8.51
CA VAL A 6 -21.60 -11.97 -7.52
C VAL A 6 -21.84 -10.84 -6.52
N ALA A 7 -22.24 -9.65 -6.99
CA ALA A 7 -22.38 -8.45 -6.17
C ALA A 7 -23.83 -8.14 -5.77
N GLY A 8 -24.80 -8.86 -6.33
CA GLY A 8 -26.23 -8.59 -6.15
C GLY A 8 -26.70 -7.32 -6.87
N ASP A 9 -27.99 -7.00 -6.71
CA ASP A 9 -28.59 -5.79 -7.28
C ASP A 9 -28.45 -4.56 -6.36
N LEU A 10 -28.18 -4.78 -5.08
CA LEU A 10 -28.21 -3.72 -4.06
C LEU A 10 -27.22 -2.57 -4.36
N PRO A 11 -25.94 -2.82 -4.72
CA PRO A 11 -25.01 -1.75 -5.03
C PRO A 11 -25.44 -0.93 -6.25
N MET A 12 -26.03 -1.54 -7.27
CA MET A 12 -26.50 -0.83 -8.46
C MET A 12 -27.80 -0.04 -8.23
N ALA A 13 -28.63 -0.49 -7.29
CA ALA A 13 -29.90 0.17 -6.98
C ALA A 13 -29.74 1.34 -6.00
N LEU A 14 -28.73 1.28 -5.12
CA LEU A 14 -28.54 2.25 -4.03
C LEU A 14 -27.45 3.28 -4.30
N CYS A 15 -26.43 2.96 -5.10
CA CYS A 15 -25.30 3.86 -5.34
C CYS A 15 -25.45 4.63 -6.65
N ARG A 16 -25.05 5.90 -6.61
CA ARG A 16 -24.76 6.68 -7.83
C ARG A 16 -23.49 6.13 -8.52
N PRO A 17 -23.30 6.40 -9.81
CA PRO A 17 -22.12 5.94 -10.54
C PRO A 17 -20.79 6.29 -9.86
N GLU A 18 -20.70 7.48 -9.27
CA GLU A 18 -19.49 7.95 -8.58
C GLU A 18 -19.25 7.19 -7.26
N GLU A 19 -20.31 6.88 -6.53
CA GLU A 19 -20.24 6.09 -5.28
C GLU A 19 -19.86 4.64 -5.57
N LEU A 20 -20.32 4.08 -6.70
CA LEU A 20 -19.95 2.75 -7.15
C LEU A 20 -18.48 2.68 -7.59
N ASP A 21 -17.95 3.71 -8.26
CA ASP A 21 -16.52 3.80 -8.59
C ASP A 21 -15.66 3.82 -7.32
N VAL A 22 -16.05 4.60 -6.31
CA VAL A 22 -15.34 4.62 -5.02
C VAL A 22 -15.41 3.25 -4.32
N LEU A 23 -16.58 2.59 -4.35
CA LEU A 23 -16.74 1.29 -3.71
C LEU A 23 -15.87 0.20 -4.35
N ILE A 24 -15.72 0.23 -5.68
CA ILE A 24 -14.98 -0.80 -6.43
C ILE A 24 -13.48 -0.46 -6.50
N CYS A 25 -13.15 0.79 -6.86
CA CYS A 25 -11.79 1.20 -7.18
C CYS A 25 -11.08 1.86 -5.99
N GLY A 26 -11.81 2.41 -5.02
CA GLY A 26 -11.28 3.23 -3.94
C GLY A 26 -11.35 4.74 -4.20
N LEU A 27 -10.99 5.52 -3.19
CA LEU A 27 -11.00 6.98 -3.17
C LEU A 27 -9.80 7.55 -3.95
N PRO A 28 -9.99 8.63 -4.75
CA PRO A 28 -8.92 9.32 -5.48
C PRO A 28 -8.10 10.30 -4.59
N GLU A 29 -8.12 10.11 -3.28
CA GLU A 29 -7.46 10.97 -2.30
C GLU A 29 -5.93 10.83 -2.33
N GLU A 30 -5.23 11.77 -1.69
CA GLU A 30 -3.79 11.62 -1.48
C GLU A 30 -3.52 10.50 -0.46
N PRO A 31 -2.58 9.57 -0.72
CA PRO A 31 -2.24 8.53 0.24
C PRO A 31 -1.68 9.10 1.56
N ASP A 32 -2.35 8.80 2.68
CA ASP A 32 -1.84 9.04 4.04
C ASP A 32 -0.85 7.94 4.45
N VAL A 33 0.45 8.24 4.32
CA VAL A 33 1.54 7.33 4.68
C VAL A 33 1.53 6.95 6.16
N ASP A 34 1.08 7.85 7.04
CA ASP A 34 0.97 7.55 8.48
C ASP A 34 -0.17 6.55 8.74
N ASP A 35 -1.27 6.64 8.00
CA ASP A 35 -2.34 5.64 8.09
C ASP A 35 -1.90 4.28 7.55
N LEU A 36 -1.16 4.25 6.44
CA LEU A 36 -0.55 3.02 5.94
C LEU A 36 0.38 2.39 6.97
N GLN A 37 1.24 3.19 7.62
CA GLN A 37 2.16 2.69 8.65
C GLN A 37 1.42 2.12 9.87
N ARG A 38 0.31 2.74 10.29
CA ARG A 38 -0.50 2.24 11.42
C ARG A 38 -1.04 0.83 11.19
N GLY A 39 -1.35 0.48 9.93
CA GLY A 39 -1.80 -0.87 9.54
C GLY A 39 -0.68 -1.82 9.12
N ALA A 40 0.57 -1.36 9.09
CA ALA A 40 1.68 -2.11 8.53
C ALA A 40 2.13 -3.26 9.43
N VAL A 41 2.52 -4.36 8.79
CA VAL A 41 3.15 -5.53 9.43
C VAL A 41 4.61 -5.60 8.98
N TYR A 42 5.47 -6.12 9.86
CA TYR A 42 6.90 -6.29 9.59
C TYR A 42 7.27 -7.77 9.67
N ALA A 43 8.05 -8.26 8.71
CA ALA A 43 8.42 -9.67 8.58
C ALA A 43 9.91 -9.86 8.27
N GLY A 44 10.40 -11.11 8.41
CA GLY A 44 11.81 -11.44 8.12
C GLY A 44 12.81 -10.83 9.10
N GLY A 45 12.38 -10.52 10.33
CA GLY A 45 13.21 -9.88 11.35
C GLY A 45 13.16 -8.34 11.35
N PHE A 46 12.47 -7.72 10.38
CA PHE A 46 12.10 -6.33 10.52
C PHE A 46 11.07 -6.13 11.63
N HIS A 47 11.18 -4.98 12.28
CA HIS A 47 10.24 -4.47 13.28
C HIS A 47 10.19 -2.95 13.18
N LYS A 48 9.23 -2.33 13.85
CA LYS A 48 8.97 -0.88 13.78
C LYS A 48 10.19 0.02 14.09
N ASP A 49 11.10 -0.46 14.94
CA ASP A 49 12.28 0.28 15.41
C ASP A 49 13.55 -0.06 14.60
N HIS A 50 13.45 -0.93 13.59
CA HIS A 50 14.58 -1.28 12.73
C HIS A 50 14.99 -0.07 11.88
N PRO A 51 16.29 0.28 11.76
CA PRO A 51 16.74 1.48 11.06
C PRO A 51 16.20 1.59 9.63
N VAL A 52 16.30 0.52 8.84
CA VAL A 52 15.79 0.47 7.46
C VAL A 52 14.27 0.70 7.38
N VAL A 53 13.51 0.20 8.35
CA VAL A 53 12.06 0.44 8.41
C VAL A 53 11.77 1.91 8.71
N GLN A 54 12.50 2.52 9.66
CA GLN A 54 12.37 3.94 9.96
C GLN A 54 12.76 4.81 8.76
N TRP A 55 13.81 4.45 8.03
CA TRP A 55 14.21 5.13 6.80
C TRP A 55 13.15 5.04 5.72
N PHE A 56 12.60 3.85 5.48
CA PHE A 56 11.50 3.67 4.52
C PHE A 56 10.34 4.64 4.82
N TRP A 57 9.86 4.67 6.06
CA TRP A 57 8.74 5.55 6.42
C TRP A 57 9.10 7.03 6.40
N SER A 58 10.34 7.39 6.74
CA SER A 58 10.83 8.77 6.62
C SER A 58 10.82 9.21 5.16
N VAL A 59 11.39 8.41 4.26
CA VAL A 59 11.44 8.70 2.82
C VAL A 59 10.03 8.71 2.21
N ALA A 60 9.19 7.73 2.54
CA ALA A 60 7.82 7.64 2.03
C ALA A 60 6.97 8.89 2.35
N ARG A 61 7.18 9.51 3.53
CA ARG A 61 6.49 10.76 3.90
C ARG A 61 6.96 11.97 3.08
N GLU A 62 8.23 11.99 2.68
CA GLU A 62 8.84 13.07 1.90
C GLU A 62 8.50 13.03 0.42
N LEU A 63 7.96 11.89 -0.06
CA LEU A 63 7.52 11.74 -1.44
C LEU A 63 6.45 12.77 -1.81
N SER A 64 6.45 13.19 -3.08
CA SER A 64 5.36 13.97 -3.65
C SER A 64 4.04 13.18 -3.62
N ALA A 65 2.90 13.87 -3.69
CA ALA A 65 1.60 13.21 -3.79
C ALA A 65 1.50 12.25 -5.00
N ALA A 66 2.23 12.53 -6.09
CA ALA A 66 2.31 11.65 -7.24
C ALA A 66 3.15 10.40 -6.94
N ASP A 67 4.27 10.55 -6.24
CA ASP A 67 5.15 9.43 -5.90
C ASP A 67 4.56 8.54 -4.80
N LYS A 68 3.81 9.11 -3.84
CA LYS A 68 3.03 8.31 -2.88
C LYS A 68 2.02 7.40 -3.58
N ARG A 69 1.34 7.89 -4.63
CA ARG A 69 0.43 7.07 -5.46
C ARG A 69 1.19 5.99 -6.22
N ARG A 70 2.37 6.30 -6.76
CA ARG A 70 3.24 5.30 -7.41
C ARG A 70 3.71 4.22 -6.44
N LEU A 71 4.09 4.60 -5.21
CA LEU A 71 4.44 3.66 -4.15
C LEU A 71 3.27 2.73 -3.82
N LEU A 72 2.08 3.29 -3.63
CA LEU A 72 0.88 2.49 -3.35
C LEU A 72 0.58 1.53 -4.50
N ARG A 73 0.67 2.00 -5.75
CA ARG A 73 0.47 1.18 -6.95
C ARG A 73 1.48 0.06 -7.05
N PHE A 74 2.74 0.35 -6.77
CA PHE A 74 3.83 -0.62 -6.79
C PHE A 74 3.62 -1.71 -5.74
N ALA A 75 3.27 -1.32 -4.51
CA ALA A 75 3.10 -2.24 -3.39
C ALA A 75 1.81 -3.06 -3.44
N THR A 76 0.71 -2.49 -3.95
CA THR A 76 -0.65 -3.04 -3.77
C THR A 76 -1.39 -3.30 -5.08
N GLY A 77 -0.86 -2.83 -6.21
CA GLY A 77 -1.54 -2.91 -7.50
C GLY A 77 -2.62 -1.85 -7.73
N SER A 78 -2.90 -0.99 -6.74
CA SER A 78 -3.82 0.16 -6.86
C SER A 78 -3.15 1.46 -6.42
N ASP A 79 -3.48 2.57 -7.06
CA ASP A 79 -3.06 3.93 -6.67
C ASP A 79 -4.12 4.65 -5.83
N ARG A 80 -5.23 3.97 -5.52
CA ARG A 80 -6.37 4.53 -4.78
C ARG A 80 -6.40 4.09 -3.33
N VAL A 81 -6.93 4.96 -2.48
CA VAL A 81 -7.09 4.71 -1.03
C VAL A 81 -8.36 3.88 -0.80
N PRO A 82 -8.34 2.77 -0.05
CA PRO A 82 -9.57 2.07 0.30
C PRO A 82 -10.51 2.96 1.10
N LEU A 83 -11.81 2.74 0.99
CA LEU A 83 -12.84 3.53 1.69
C LEU A 83 -12.61 3.59 3.23
N LEU A 84 -12.05 2.53 3.81
CA LEU A 84 -11.76 2.42 5.25
C LEU A 84 -10.37 2.97 5.65
N GLY A 85 -9.68 3.64 4.73
CA GLY A 85 -8.32 4.14 4.91
C GLY A 85 -7.23 3.13 4.52
N LEU A 86 -5.99 3.60 4.46
CA LEU A 86 -4.83 2.78 4.09
C LEU A 86 -4.46 1.77 5.16
N ARG A 87 -4.78 2.02 6.42
CA ARG A 87 -4.58 1.03 7.50
C ARG A 87 -5.37 -0.27 7.29
N ALA A 88 -6.43 -0.23 6.49
CA ALA A 88 -7.22 -1.41 6.15
C ALA A 88 -6.45 -2.33 5.19
N LEU A 89 -5.43 -1.82 4.50
CA LEU A 89 -4.48 -2.63 3.75
C LEU A 89 -3.59 -3.35 4.75
N ARG A 90 -3.51 -4.67 4.63
CA ARG A 90 -2.48 -5.46 5.33
C ARG A 90 -1.13 -5.30 4.62
N PHE A 91 -0.61 -4.08 4.59
CA PHE A 91 0.69 -3.79 3.98
C PHE A 91 1.82 -4.41 4.81
N CYS A 92 2.71 -5.17 4.17
CA CYS A 92 3.79 -5.87 4.84
C CYS A 92 5.15 -5.40 4.31
N LEU A 93 6.04 -4.95 5.20
CA LEU A 93 7.46 -4.77 4.88
C LEU A 93 8.23 -6.03 5.27
N GLN A 94 8.78 -6.71 4.28
CA GLN A 94 9.53 -7.96 4.46
C GLN A 94 11.01 -7.74 4.16
N ARG A 95 11.88 -8.17 5.08
CA ARG A 95 13.33 -8.14 4.84
C ARG A 95 13.71 -9.09 3.71
N ALA A 96 14.43 -8.59 2.70
CA ALA A 96 14.77 -9.33 1.48
C ALA A 96 16.28 -9.63 1.33
N GLY A 97 16.94 -9.95 2.45
CA GLY A 97 18.38 -10.21 2.51
C GLY A 97 19.22 -8.96 2.79
N THR A 98 20.55 -9.15 2.83
CA THR A 98 21.54 -8.13 3.23
C THR A 98 22.28 -7.50 2.04
N ASP A 99 21.98 -7.94 0.82
CA ASP A 99 22.59 -7.36 -0.39
C ASP A 99 21.90 -6.03 -0.72
N GLY A 100 22.49 -4.93 -0.25
CA GLY A 100 21.99 -3.58 -0.47
C GLY A 100 22.04 -3.13 -1.93
N SER A 101 22.68 -3.86 -2.85
CA SER A 101 22.67 -3.52 -4.27
C SER A 101 21.34 -3.85 -4.98
N ARG A 102 20.48 -4.63 -4.34
CA ARG A 102 19.19 -5.04 -4.90
C ARG A 102 18.16 -3.92 -4.80
N ILE A 103 17.24 -3.91 -5.77
CA ILE A 103 16.06 -3.05 -5.73
C ILE A 103 14.91 -3.72 -4.97
N PRO A 104 13.97 -2.96 -4.39
CA PRO A 104 12.79 -3.52 -3.75
C PRO A 104 11.93 -4.29 -4.75
N ALA A 105 11.23 -5.33 -4.26
CA ALA A 105 10.28 -6.10 -5.06
C ALA A 105 8.92 -6.12 -4.37
N ALA A 106 7.83 -6.26 -5.12
CA ALA A 106 6.48 -6.25 -4.57
C ALA A 106 5.68 -7.49 -4.97
N HIS A 107 4.93 -8.00 -4.00
CA HIS A 107 3.92 -9.04 -4.18
C HIS A 107 2.55 -8.42 -3.95
N THR A 108 2.00 -7.79 -4.99
CA THR A 108 0.78 -6.98 -4.91
C THR A 108 -0.44 -7.76 -4.43
N CYS A 109 -0.55 -9.06 -4.76
CA CYS A 109 -1.63 -9.92 -4.28
C CYS A 109 -1.70 -10.02 -2.74
N PHE A 110 -0.60 -9.75 -2.04
CA PHE A 110 -0.48 -9.83 -0.59
C PHE A 110 -0.16 -8.48 0.06
N ASN A 111 -0.06 -7.40 -0.73
CA ASN A 111 0.44 -6.09 -0.29
C ASN A 111 1.80 -6.16 0.41
N THR A 112 2.67 -7.07 -0.02
CA THR A 112 4.02 -7.23 0.56
C THR A 112 5.05 -6.51 -0.28
N LEU A 113 5.88 -5.70 0.37
CA LEU A 113 7.06 -5.06 -0.20
C LEU A 113 8.30 -5.71 0.42
N ASP A 114 9.04 -6.42 -0.42
CA ASP A 114 10.34 -6.97 -0.12
C ASP A 114 11.38 -5.86 -0.20
N LEU A 115 11.95 -5.50 0.95
CA LEU A 115 12.89 -4.40 1.11
C LEU A 115 14.27 -4.96 1.54
N PRO A 116 15.30 -4.79 0.70
CA PRO A 116 16.68 -5.10 1.09
C PRO A 116 17.11 -4.30 2.31
N GLU A 117 18.04 -4.85 3.08
CA GLU A 117 18.62 -4.14 4.22
C GLU A 117 19.70 -3.16 3.75
N TYR A 118 19.26 -1.97 3.31
CA TYR A 118 20.16 -0.91 2.89
C TYR A 118 21.08 -0.44 4.02
N GLU A 119 22.26 0.08 3.66
CA GLU A 119 23.27 0.53 4.62
C GLU A 119 23.07 1.99 5.03
N SER A 120 22.29 2.75 4.26
CA SER A 120 21.99 4.15 4.54
C SER A 120 20.58 4.53 4.08
N ARG A 121 20.07 5.65 4.61
CA ARG A 121 18.78 6.22 4.21
C ARG A 121 18.74 6.74 2.76
N ALA A 122 19.89 7.13 2.22
CA ALA A 122 19.98 7.77 0.90
C ALA A 122 20.01 6.77 -0.26
N GLN A 123 20.21 5.50 0.06
CA GLN A 123 20.20 4.37 -0.87
C GLN A 123 18.78 3.85 -1.03
#